data_AF-A0A3E0HH82-F1
#
_entry.id   AF-A0A3E0HH82-F1
#
_cell.length_a   1.000
_cell.length_b   1.000
_cell.length_c   1.000
_cell.angle_alpha   90.00
_cell.angle_beta   90.00
_cell.angle_gamma   90.00
#
_symmetry.space_group_name_H-M   'P 1'
#
loop_
_entity.id
_entity.type
_entity.pdbx_description
1 polymer ?
#
loop_
_entity_poly.entity_id
_entity_poly.type
_entity_poly.pdbx_seq_one_letter_code
_entity_poly.pdbx_strand_id
1 'polypeptide(L)'
;MKLSFKIIILSFLTISSCKLQQNEKSESNPNPPKAEFTKFDLGESDLPTLKNVVNDYESLFTIEQLEKLTLLIREYEKTTSNQIAIVSIKSIGKYTDFSQFAIDLSNYNGVGQKEKITV
;
A
#
# COMPACT_ATOMS: atom_id res chain seq x y z
N MET A 1 7.04 33.95 -33.77
CA MET A 1 7.12 35.09 -32.83
C MET A 1 6.04 34.86 -31.77
N LYS A 2 6.42 34.34 -30.60
CA LYS A 2 6.31 35.00 -29.26
C LYS A 2 4.94 35.68 -29.06
N LEU A 3 4.16 35.45 -28.01
CA LEU A 3 4.57 35.54 -26.61
C LEU A 3 3.40 35.16 -25.67
N SER A 4 3.70 34.30 -24.70
CA SER A 4 3.10 34.05 -23.37
C SER A 4 1.75 34.64 -22.95
N PHE A 5 0.93 33.78 -22.33
CA PHE A 5 0.04 34.16 -21.23
C PHE A 5 0.61 33.64 -19.91
N LYS A 6 1.11 34.55 -19.07
CA LYS A 6 1.27 34.34 -17.62
C LYS A 6 0.14 35.11 -16.95
N ILE A 7 -0.77 34.42 -16.27
CA ILE A 7 -1.63 35.04 -15.26
C ILE A 7 -1.39 34.33 -13.94
N ILE A 8 -0.88 35.12 -13.03
CA ILE A 8 -0.66 34.92 -11.61
C ILE A 8 -2.03 34.93 -10.93
N ILE A 9 -2.36 33.90 -10.14
CA ILE A 9 -3.26 34.08 -8.99
C ILE A 9 -2.55 33.55 -7.76
N LEU A 10 -2.06 34.52 -7.00
CA LEU A 10 -1.63 34.45 -5.63
C LEU A 10 -2.89 34.39 -4.76
N SER A 11 -3.08 33.34 -3.97
CA SER A 11 -3.97 33.39 -2.80
C SER A 11 -3.21 32.83 -1.60
N PHE A 12 -2.60 33.79 -0.89
CA PHE A 12 -2.16 33.65 0.48
C PHE A 12 -3.38 33.71 1.41
N LEU A 13 -3.10 33.28 2.65
CA LEU A 13 -3.78 33.60 3.92
C LEU A 13 -4.89 32.65 4.38
N THR A 14 -4.95 32.18 5.62
CA THR A 14 -4.05 32.00 6.78
C THR A 14 -4.98 31.72 7.97
N ILE A 15 -4.48 31.04 9.03
CA ILE A 15 -4.97 30.98 10.43
C ILE A 15 -6.44 30.48 10.62
N SER A 16 -6.83 29.77 11.67
CA SER A 16 -6.34 29.76 13.05
C SER A 16 -6.82 28.52 13.80
N SER A 17 -6.14 28.31 14.91
CA SER A 17 -6.28 27.30 15.96
C SER A 17 -7.70 27.14 16.53
N CYS A 18 -8.06 25.90 16.88
CA CYS A 18 -8.79 25.64 18.12
C CYS A 18 -7.92 24.77 19.03
N LYS A 19 -7.61 25.32 20.20
CA LYS A 19 -6.99 24.65 21.35
C LYS A 19 -8.06 23.84 22.11
N LEU A 20 -7.58 22.74 22.69
CA LEU A 20 -7.85 22.30 24.07
C LEU A 20 -9.29 21.92 24.44
N GLN A 21 -9.45 20.62 24.73
CA GLN A 21 -10.08 20.19 25.99
C GLN A 21 -9.51 18.83 26.42
N GLN A 22 -8.88 18.83 27.60
CA GLN A 22 -8.66 17.66 28.43
C GLN A 22 -9.97 17.27 29.12
N ASN A 23 -9.95 16.11 29.81
CA ASN A 23 -10.91 15.54 30.76
C ASN A 23 -11.97 14.62 30.11
N GLU A 24 -12.25 13.38 30.57
CA GLU A 24 -11.91 12.64 31.80
C GLU A 24 -11.84 11.12 31.53
N LYS A 25 -11.21 10.43 32.49
CA LYS A 25 -11.20 8.99 32.75
C LYS A 25 -12.56 8.33 32.53
N SER A 26 -12.60 7.26 31.73
CA SER A 26 -13.75 6.35 31.65
C SER A 26 -13.32 4.91 31.95
N GLU A 27 -14.23 4.21 32.60
CA GLU A 27 -14.13 2.96 33.34
C GLU A 27 -13.91 1.72 32.46
N SER A 28 -13.54 0.62 33.11
CA SER A 28 -13.29 -0.68 32.51
C SER A 28 -14.51 -1.23 31.76
N ASN A 29 -14.41 -1.32 30.44
CA ASN A 29 -15.38 -1.98 29.56
C ASN A 29 -14.96 -3.44 29.30
N PRO A 30 -15.88 -4.44 29.32
CA PRO A 30 -15.53 -5.86 29.19
C PRO A 30 -15.16 -6.32 27.77
N ASN A 31 -15.13 -5.44 26.78
CA ASN A 31 -14.80 -5.78 25.41
C ASN A 31 -13.32 -5.50 25.13
N PRO A 32 -12.54 -6.47 24.61
CA PRO A 32 -11.11 -6.28 24.37
C PRO A 32 -10.89 -5.11 23.41
N PRO A 33 -9.91 -4.22 23.67
CA PRO A 33 -9.67 -3.08 22.81
C PRO A 33 -9.22 -3.59 21.45
N LYS A 34 -9.99 -3.27 20.41
CA LYS A 34 -9.52 -3.37 19.03
C LYS A 34 -8.42 -2.32 18.90
N ALA A 35 -7.16 -2.77 18.89
CA ALA A 35 -6.03 -1.88 18.70
C ALA A 35 -6.17 -1.22 17.33
N GLU A 36 -6.45 0.09 17.34
CA GLU A 36 -6.35 0.93 16.15
C GLU A 36 -4.94 1.49 16.11
N PHE A 37 -4.09 0.90 15.27
CA PHE A 37 -2.75 1.41 15.03
C PHE A 37 -2.83 2.64 14.15
N THR A 38 -2.19 3.73 14.58
CA THR A 38 -2.07 4.92 13.73
C THR A 38 -0.97 4.71 12.69
N LYS A 39 -1.03 5.39 11.54
CA LYS A 39 0.05 5.36 10.54
C LYS A 39 1.42 5.76 11.10
N PHE A 40 1.44 6.51 12.21
CA PHE A 40 2.66 6.89 12.90
C PHE A 40 3.28 5.75 13.73
N ASP A 41 2.47 4.79 14.18
CA ASP A 41 2.93 3.61 14.94
C ASP A 41 3.55 2.52 14.04
N LEU A 42 3.27 2.58 12.73
CA LEU A 42 3.68 1.54 11.77
C LEU A 42 5.05 1.79 11.12
N GLY A 43 5.69 2.94 11.39
CA GLY A 43 6.85 3.41 10.62
C GLY A 43 6.49 3.58 9.13
N GLU A 44 7.40 4.12 8.31
CA GLU A 44 7.31 3.78 6.89
C GLU A 44 7.41 2.26 6.80
N SER A 45 6.41 1.59 6.20
CA SER A 45 6.39 0.14 6.25
C SER A 45 7.65 -0.42 5.59
N ASP A 46 8.37 -1.31 6.27
CA ASP A 46 9.47 -2.10 5.70
C ASP A 46 9.01 -3.00 4.52
N LEU A 47 7.72 -2.95 4.14
CA LEU A 47 7.11 -3.73 3.08
C LEU A 47 7.24 -3.03 1.71
N PRO A 48 7.72 -3.72 0.66
CA PRO A 48 7.79 -3.16 -0.68
C PRO A 48 6.41 -2.88 -1.25
N THR A 49 6.29 -1.75 -1.95
CA THR A 49 5.09 -1.42 -2.73
C THR A 49 5.13 -2.13 -4.08
N LEU A 50 4.09 -2.93 -4.35
CA LEU A 50 3.94 -3.69 -5.58
C LEU A 50 3.41 -2.77 -6.69
N LYS A 51 4.11 -2.75 -7.82
CA LYS A 51 3.77 -1.92 -9.00
C LYS A 51 3.05 -2.71 -10.08
N ASN A 52 3.25 -4.03 -10.11
CA ASN A 52 2.73 -4.93 -11.13
C ASN A 52 2.21 -6.23 -10.47
N VAL A 53 1.68 -7.16 -11.27
CA VAL A 53 1.34 -8.52 -10.82
C VAL A 53 2.57 -9.41 -10.60
N VAL A 54 3.71 -9.06 -11.23
CA VAL A 54 5.02 -9.68 -10.98
C VAL A 54 6.01 -8.56 -10.61
N ASN A 55 6.57 -8.64 -9.40
CA ASN A 55 7.51 -7.67 -8.85
C ASN A 55 8.82 -8.38 -8.53
N ASP A 56 9.73 -8.41 -9.51
CA ASP A 56 10.99 -9.13 -9.41
C ASP A 56 12.12 -8.20 -8.96
N TYR A 57 12.20 -7.91 -7.65
CA TYR A 57 13.23 -7.00 -7.14
C TYR A 57 14.63 -7.62 -7.15
N GLU A 58 14.73 -8.95 -7.21
CA GLU A 58 16.01 -9.68 -7.25
C GLU A 58 16.49 -9.99 -8.68
N SER A 59 15.76 -9.54 -9.71
CA SER A 59 16.11 -9.77 -11.13
C SER A 59 16.35 -11.26 -11.45
N LEU A 60 15.50 -12.15 -10.92
CA LEU A 60 15.57 -13.59 -11.14
C LEU A 60 15.07 -14.01 -12.54
N PHE A 61 14.25 -13.18 -13.17
CA PHE A 61 13.63 -13.47 -14.46
C PHE A 61 14.27 -12.64 -15.58
N THR A 62 14.36 -13.24 -16.77
CA THR A 62 14.58 -12.46 -17.99
C THR A 62 13.35 -11.62 -18.33
N ILE A 63 13.52 -10.62 -19.20
CA ILE A 63 12.40 -9.78 -19.68
C ILE A 63 11.30 -10.64 -20.31
N GLU A 64 11.68 -11.60 -21.16
CA GLU A 64 10.73 -12.52 -21.81
C GLU A 64 9.96 -13.39 -20.79
N GLN A 65 10.63 -13.83 -19.72
CA GLN A 65 10.00 -14.59 -18.64
C GLN A 65 9.03 -13.72 -17.83
N LEU A 66 9.41 -12.47 -17.52
CA LEU A 66 8.54 -11.50 -16.84
C LEU A 66 7.27 -11.22 -17.63
N GLU A 67 7.40 -10.98 -18.94
CA GLU A 67 6.26 -10.73 -19.83
C GLU A 67 5.34 -11.94 -19.89
N LYS A 68 5.90 -13.13 -20.11
CA LYS A 68 5.13 -14.37 -20.17
C LYS A 68 4.37 -14.65 -18.86
N LEU A 69 5.05 -14.51 -17.71
CA LEU A 69 4.43 -14.75 -16.40
C LEU A 69 3.36 -13.71 -16.10
N THR A 70 3.62 -12.44 -16.41
CA THR A 70 2.66 -11.34 -16.24
C THR A 70 1.39 -11.58 -17.05
N LEU A 71 1.53 -11.99 -18.31
CA LEU A 71 0.39 -12.29 -19.19
C LEU A 71 -0.42 -13.48 -18.67
N LEU A 72 0.26 -14.54 -18.24
CA LEU A 72 -0.38 -15.74 -17.68
C LEU A 72 -1.23 -15.41 -16.45
N ILE A 73 -0.68 -14.62 -15.52
CA ILE A 73 -1.39 -14.22 -14.31
C ILE A 73 -2.58 -13.33 -14.68
N ARG A 74 -2.39 -12.29 -15.49
CA ARG A 74 -3.48 -11.40 -15.89
C ARG A 74 -4.62 -12.14 -16.60
N GLU A 75 -4.31 -13.13 -17.41
CA GLU A 75 -5.34 -13.92 -18.09
C GLU A 75 -6.13 -14.81 -17.10
N TYR A 76 -5.43 -15.38 -16.12
CA TYR A 76 -6.09 -16.10 -15.03
C TYR A 76 -6.98 -15.19 -14.17
N GLU A 77 -6.54 -13.96 -13.85
CA GLU A 77 -7.34 -12.99 -13.10
C GLU A 77 -8.54 -12.43 -13.88
N LYS A 78 -8.49 -12.42 -15.22
CA LYS A 78 -9.65 -12.02 -16.04
C LYS A 78 -10.73 -13.10 -16.05
N THR A 79 -10.31 -14.37 -16.08
CA THR A 79 -11.19 -15.53 -16.20
C THR A 79 -11.68 -16.04 -14.85
N THR A 80 -11.12 -15.53 -13.75
CA THR A 80 -11.51 -15.82 -12.37
C THR A 80 -11.78 -14.54 -11.58
N SER A 81 -12.16 -14.66 -10.31
CA SER A 81 -12.17 -13.52 -9.36
C SER A 81 -10.92 -13.47 -8.49
N ASN A 82 -9.98 -14.39 -8.70
CA ASN A 82 -8.78 -14.51 -7.87
C ASN A 82 -7.74 -13.48 -8.34
N GLN A 83 -7.03 -12.86 -7.40
CA GLN A 83 -5.88 -12.01 -7.69
C GLN A 83 -4.61 -12.72 -7.22
N ILE A 84 -3.54 -12.64 -8.03
CA ILE A 84 -2.24 -13.26 -7.76
C ILE A 84 -1.15 -12.21 -7.96
N ALA A 85 -0.36 -11.99 -6.91
CA ALA A 85 0.87 -11.22 -6.99
C ALA A 85 2.08 -12.13 -6.76
N ILE A 86 3.08 -12.02 -7.63
CA ILE A 86 4.37 -12.69 -7.47
C ILE A 86 5.40 -11.64 -7.09
N VAL A 87 6.19 -11.93 -6.06
CA VAL A 87 7.19 -11.01 -5.51
C VAL A 87 8.48 -11.75 -5.23
N SER A 88 9.59 -11.31 -5.81
CA SER A 88 10.93 -11.74 -5.41
C SER A 88 11.58 -10.65 -4.58
N ILE A 89 12.14 -11.00 -3.43
CA ILE A 89 12.83 -10.09 -2.51
C ILE A 89 14.01 -10.80 -1.88
N LYS A 90 15.06 -10.05 -1.56
CA LYS A 90 16.24 -10.57 -0.88
C LYS A 90 15.98 -11.07 0.53
N SER A 91 15.05 -10.41 1.24
CA SER A 91 14.84 -10.59 2.67
C SER A 91 13.45 -10.13 3.07
N ILE A 92 12.88 -10.78 4.10
CA ILE A 92 11.65 -10.36 4.78
C ILE A 92 11.91 -9.33 5.88
N GLY A 93 13.12 -8.78 5.96
CA GLY A 93 13.49 -7.77 6.95
C GLY A 93 13.51 -8.34 8.37
N LYS A 94 12.78 -7.68 9.28
CA LYS A 94 12.72 -8.02 10.71
C LYS A 94 11.72 -9.14 11.03
N TYR A 95 10.93 -9.58 10.05
CA TYR A 95 9.98 -10.66 10.27
C TYR A 95 10.73 -11.95 10.59
N THR A 96 10.24 -12.68 11.58
CA THR A 96 10.73 -14.03 11.94
C THR A 96 9.84 -15.13 11.36
N ASP A 97 8.63 -14.77 10.94
CA ASP A 97 7.64 -15.65 10.30
C ASP A 97 7.37 -15.18 8.87
N PHE A 98 7.69 -16.03 7.90
CA PHE A 98 7.50 -15.76 6.49
C PHE A 98 6.02 -15.69 6.08
N SER A 99 5.16 -16.50 6.71
CA SER A 99 3.72 -16.49 6.43
C SER A 99 3.08 -15.19 6.90
N GLN A 100 3.46 -14.70 8.09
CA GLN A 100 2.98 -13.41 8.58
C GLN A 100 3.44 -12.26 7.67
N PHE A 101 4.71 -12.26 7.26
CA PHE A 101 5.23 -11.31 6.28
C PHE A 101 4.40 -11.30 4.98
N ALA A 102 4.10 -12.48 4.43
CA ALA A 102 3.33 -12.59 3.19
C ALA A 102 1.90 -12.06 3.33
N ILE A 103 1.24 -12.33 4.46
CA ILE A 103 -0.10 -11.81 4.77
C ILE A 103 -0.06 -10.28 4.86
N ASP A 104 0.89 -9.72 5.60
CA ASP A 104 1.01 -8.28 5.80
C ASP A 104 1.39 -7.56 4.50
N LEU A 105 2.26 -8.15 3.68
CA LEU A 105 2.59 -7.64 2.35
C LEU A 105 1.35 -7.62 1.44
N SER A 106 0.55 -8.69 1.45
CA SER A 106 -0.69 -8.80 0.68
C SER A 106 -1.70 -7.73 1.11
N ASN A 107 -1.89 -7.56 2.41
CA ASN A 107 -2.81 -6.57 2.97
C ASN A 107 -2.36 -5.14 2.68
N TYR A 108 -1.07 -4.84 2.88
CA TYR A 108 -0.48 -3.52 2.60
C TYR A 108 -0.68 -3.10 1.14
N ASN A 109 -0.56 -4.05 0.21
CA ASN A 109 -0.71 -3.81 -1.23
C ASN A 109 -2.13 -4.04 -1.76
N GLY A 110 -3.11 -4.37 -0.90
CA GLY A 110 -4.50 -4.57 -1.31
C GLY A 110 -4.72 -5.74 -2.27
N VAL A 111 -3.88 -6.78 -2.23
CA VAL A 111 -4.03 -7.95 -3.08
C VAL A 111 -5.19 -8.81 -2.57
N GLY A 112 -6.07 -9.26 -3.48
CA GLY A 112 -7.20 -10.13 -3.14
C GLY A 112 -8.43 -9.40 -2.62
N GLN A 113 -8.48 -8.08 -2.75
CA GLN A 113 -9.68 -7.29 -2.43
C GLN A 113 -10.81 -7.61 -3.41
N LYS A 114 -12.05 -7.62 -2.90
CA LYS A 114 -13.27 -7.92 -3.69
C LYS A 114 -13.54 -6.86 -4.77
N GLU A 115 -13.03 -5.65 -4.58
CA GLU A 115 -13.15 -4.54 -5.51
C GLU A 115 -11.93 -4.53 -6.46
N LYS A 116 -12.17 -4.66 -7.76
CA LYS A 116 -11.11 -4.53 -8.77
C LYS A 116 -10.54 -3.12 -8.70
N ILE A 117 -9.26 -2.97 -8.37
CA ILE A 117 -8.51 -1.75 -8.68
C ILE A 117 -8.47 -1.68 -10.21
N THR A 118 -9.35 -0.85 -10.77
CA THR A 118 -9.32 -0.53 -12.19
C THR A 118 -8.27 0.55 -12.35
N VAL A 119 -7.09 0.16 -12.83
CA VAL A 119 -6.02 1.10 -13.26
C VAL A 119 -6.18 1.40 -14.73
#